data_AF-A0A6P1VP40-F1
#
_entry.id   AF-A0A6P1VP40-F1
#
_cell.length_a   1.000
_cell.length_b   1.000
_cell.length_c   1.000
_cell.angle_alpha   90.00
_cell.angle_beta   90.00
_cell.angle_gamma   90.00
#
_symmetry.space_group_name_H-M   'P 1'
#
loop_
_entity.id
_entity.type
_entity.pdbx_description
1 polymer ?
#
loop_
_entity_poly.entity_id
_entity_poly.type
_entity_poly.pdbx_seq_one_letter_code
_entity_poly.pdbx_strand_id
1 'polypeptide(L)'
;MNRNFLIIGLLAAATVASGIGAHAQNRDAEKYNNYYIVNHDKSGTLKETVHTFYEGHEYLFALSNGILDELRVDEEKIPADNYAPYNGVINTIRKQLAKDQLEESRNQKKRVHEQDFQASVNTRYTLTEAHDVNSQTRFDQEQIHASQTHTGISHENVDADQTMMSNMIDDLIKDSIVSSQKELVSVTLSATEMTVNGKKLPSAIFSRYKEKYSMWAAGNFSYGGNQQSHSGIHIRRRND
;
A
#
# COMPACT_ATOMS: atom_id res chain seq x y z
N MET A 1 43.24 19.80 4.81
CA MET A 1 42.40 18.61 5.06
C MET A 1 41.26 19.05 5.96
N ASN A 2 40.08 19.31 5.38
CA ASN A 2 38.75 19.19 6.00
C ASN A 2 37.70 19.44 4.92
N ARG A 3 36.76 18.49 4.81
CA ARG A 3 35.84 18.30 3.70
C ARG A 3 34.51 19.03 3.94
N ASN A 4 34.02 19.66 2.87
CA ASN A 4 32.64 20.05 2.68
C ASN A 4 31.71 18.83 2.74
N PHE A 5 30.62 18.93 3.51
CA PHE A 5 29.43 18.09 3.30
C PHE A 5 28.24 19.02 3.08
N LEU A 6 27.77 19.03 1.84
CA LEU A 6 26.60 19.73 1.35
C LEU A 6 25.48 18.69 1.27
N ILE A 7 24.57 18.71 2.24
CA ILE A 7 23.37 17.86 2.28
C ILE A 7 22.25 18.63 1.61
N ILE A 8 21.92 18.28 0.37
CA ILE A 8 20.73 18.74 -0.33
C ILE A 8 19.57 17.85 0.14
N GLY A 9 18.74 18.38 1.04
CA GLY A 9 17.47 17.80 1.41
C GLY A 9 16.41 18.15 0.36
N LEU A 10 15.90 17.12 -0.31
CA LEU A 10 14.78 17.21 -1.25
C LEU A 10 13.48 17.39 -0.45
N LEU A 11 12.98 18.62 -0.34
CA LEU A 11 11.71 18.93 0.31
C LEU A 11 10.58 18.87 -0.73
N ALA A 12 9.76 17.83 -0.69
CA ALA A 12 8.55 17.73 -1.50
C ALA A 12 7.45 18.62 -0.89
N ALA A 13 7.15 19.74 -1.54
CA ALA A 13 6.04 20.61 -1.16
C ALA A 13 4.74 20.08 -1.77
N ALA A 14 3.92 19.39 -0.97
CA ALA A 14 2.55 19.08 -1.32
C ALA A 14 1.70 20.35 -1.23
N THR A 15 1.36 20.93 -2.38
CA THR A 15 0.47 22.09 -2.49
C THR A 15 -0.97 21.63 -2.38
N VAL A 16 -1.57 21.78 -1.20
CA VAL A 16 -3.02 21.63 -1.03
C VAL A 16 -3.69 22.90 -1.55
N ALA A 17 -4.40 22.79 -2.66
CA ALA A 17 -5.21 23.85 -3.22
C ALA A 17 -6.44 24.08 -2.32
N SER A 18 -6.33 24.99 -1.36
CA SER A 18 -7.46 25.48 -0.58
C SER A 18 -8.31 26.37 -1.48
N GLY A 19 -9.48 25.88 -1.89
CA GLY A 19 -10.48 26.67 -2.61
C GLY A 19 -10.86 27.91 -1.80
N ILE A 20 -10.64 29.08 -2.38
CA ILE A 20 -11.02 30.38 -1.81
C ILE A 20 -12.53 30.51 -1.99
N GLY A 21 -13.30 30.02 -1.02
CA GLY A 21 -14.70 30.38 -0.89
C GLY A 21 -14.79 31.85 -0.52
N ALA A 22 -15.19 32.70 -1.46
CA ALA A 22 -15.49 34.10 -1.21
C ALA A 22 -16.73 34.21 -0.32
N HIS A 23 -16.55 34.06 0.99
CA HIS A 23 -17.54 34.52 1.96
C HIS A 23 -17.46 36.05 1.99
N ALA A 24 -18.55 36.69 1.58
CA ALA A 24 -18.78 38.11 1.82
C ALA A 24 -18.70 38.35 3.35
N GLN A 25 -17.54 38.79 3.82
CA GLN A 25 -17.35 39.22 5.20
C GLN A 25 -18.08 40.55 5.36
N ASN A 26 -19.19 40.49 6.08
CA ASN A 26 -19.96 41.62 6.55
C ASN A 26 -19.01 42.62 7.25
N ARG A 27 -18.83 43.81 6.65
CA ARG A 27 -17.84 44.82 7.05
C ARG A 27 -18.24 45.66 8.27
N ASP A 28 -19.39 45.38 8.88
CA ASP A 28 -19.79 46.02 10.15
C ASP A 28 -19.19 45.32 11.39
N ALA A 29 -18.34 44.32 11.18
CA ALA A 29 -17.50 43.72 12.22
C ALA A 29 -16.14 44.44 12.29
N GLU A 30 -16.12 45.76 12.50
CA GLU A 30 -15.00 46.39 13.22
C GLU A 30 -15.06 45.85 14.65
N LYS A 31 -14.54 44.64 14.73
CA LYS A 31 -14.63 43.68 15.79
C LYS A 31 -13.79 44.23 16.92
N TYR A 32 -14.46 44.71 17.95
CA TYR A 32 -13.86 45.01 19.24
C TYR A 32 -12.88 43.90 19.62
N ASN A 33 -11.59 44.20 19.52
CA ASN A 33 -10.52 43.24 19.78
C ASN A 33 -10.36 43.15 21.30
N ASN A 34 -11.17 42.32 21.93
CA ASN A 34 -10.95 41.97 23.32
C ASN A 34 -9.66 41.15 23.39
N TYR A 35 -8.67 41.61 24.16
CA TYR A 35 -7.46 40.84 24.41
C TYR A 35 -7.17 40.77 25.90
N TYR A 36 -6.64 39.62 26.30
CA TYR A 36 -6.16 39.38 27.65
C TYR A 36 -4.77 38.79 27.56
N ILE A 37 -3.79 39.54 28.05
CA ILE A 37 -2.38 39.19 27.99
C ILE A 37 -1.90 38.97 29.42
N VAL A 38 -1.22 37.84 29.64
CA VAL A 38 -0.59 37.48 30.91
C VAL A 38 0.88 37.20 30.65
N ASN A 39 1.76 38.02 31.22
CA ASN A 39 3.20 37.90 31.05
C ASN A 39 3.90 38.00 32.41
N HIS A 40 5.16 37.56 32.46
CA HIS A 40 6.06 37.86 33.57
C HIS A 40 7.08 38.90 33.10
N ASP A 41 7.32 39.92 33.91
CA ASP A 41 8.40 40.86 33.63
C ASP A 41 9.78 40.25 33.98
N LYS A 42 10.86 41.02 33.77
CA LYS A 42 12.23 40.57 34.09
C LYS A 42 12.44 40.26 35.58
N SER A 43 11.59 40.78 36.46
CA SER A 43 11.63 40.51 37.89
C SER A 43 10.82 39.27 38.30
N GLY A 44 10.10 38.65 37.37
CA GLY A 44 9.15 37.57 37.65
C GLY A 44 7.80 38.06 38.17
N THR A 45 7.54 39.37 38.16
CA THR A 45 6.24 39.93 38.54
C THR A 45 5.21 39.60 37.45
N LEU A 46 4.06 39.08 37.87
CA LEU A 46 2.95 38.78 36.97
C LEU A 46 2.30 40.09 36.53
N LYS A 47 2.28 40.32 35.21
CA LYS A 47 1.63 41.46 34.56
C LYS A 47 0.43 40.94 33.75
N GLU A 48 -0.76 41.33 34.18
CA GLU A 48 -2.01 41.13 33.45
C GLU A 48 -2.34 42.42 32.70
N THR A 49 -2.75 42.34 31.43
CA THR A 49 -3.31 43.49 30.68
C THR A 49 -4.57 43.03 29.99
N VAL A 50 -5.67 43.71 30.29
CA VAL A 50 -6.99 43.43 29.76
C VAL A 50 -7.45 44.62 28.96
N HIS A 51 -7.94 44.37 27.75
CA HIS A 51 -8.69 45.31 26.94
C HIS A 51 -9.98 44.63 26.54
N THR A 52 -11.12 45.18 26.95
CA THR A 52 -12.44 44.59 26.67
C THR A 52 -13.52 45.64 26.59
N PHE A 53 -14.58 45.34 25.83
CA PHE A 53 -15.83 46.09 25.89
C PHE A 53 -16.80 45.40 26.85
N TYR A 54 -17.35 46.14 27.80
CA TYR A 54 -18.28 45.62 28.81
C TYR A 54 -19.36 46.66 29.11
N GLU A 55 -20.63 46.26 29.03
CA GLU A 55 -21.79 47.13 29.30
C GLU A 55 -21.77 48.49 28.55
N GLY A 56 -21.23 48.50 27.32
CA GLY A 56 -21.17 49.69 26.47
C GLY A 56 -19.95 50.59 26.69
N HIS A 57 -19.07 50.24 27.62
CA HIS A 57 -17.83 50.95 27.89
C HIS A 57 -16.60 50.14 27.48
N GLU A 58 -15.57 50.83 27.03
CA GLU A 58 -14.26 50.26 26.76
C GLU A 58 -13.40 50.28 28.03
N TYR A 59 -12.97 49.11 28.50
CA TYR A 59 -12.10 48.98 29.65
C TYR A 59 -10.71 48.55 29.21
N LEU A 60 -9.69 49.32 29.59
CA LEU A 60 -8.29 48.92 29.50
C LEU A 60 -7.66 49.00 30.88
N PHE A 61 -7.20 47.87 31.41
CA PHE A 61 -6.53 47.86 32.71
C PHE A 61 -5.36 46.90 32.78
N ALA A 62 -4.38 47.27 33.61
CA ALA A 62 -3.20 46.46 33.88
C ALA A 62 -3.10 46.13 35.37
N LEU A 63 -2.69 44.91 35.70
CA LEU A 63 -2.43 44.50 37.08
C LEU A 63 -1.00 43.98 37.26
N SER A 64 -0.36 44.32 38.38
CA SER A 64 0.85 43.69 38.90
C SER A 64 0.53 42.79 40.08
N ASN A 65 0.80 41.49 39.97
CA ASN A 65 0.53 40.54 41.05
C ASN A 65 -0.92 40.65 41.59
N GLY A 66 -1.88 40.92 40.70
CA GLY A 66 -3.28 41.11 41.03
C GLY A 66 -3.66 42.48 41.61
N ILE A 67 -2.71 43.42 41.72
CA ILE A 67 -2.94 44.82 42.13
C ILE A 67 -3.13 45.67 40.88
N LEU A 68 -4.17 46.50 40.84
CA LEU A 68 -4.49 47.37 39.72
C LEU A 68 -3.46 48.51 39.60
N ASP A 69 -2.69 48.52 38.50
CA ASP A 69 -1.66 49.52 38.22
C ASP A 69 -2.23 50.68 37.37
N GLU A 70 -2.94 50.35 36.30
CA GLU A 70 -3.51 51.29 35.34
C GLU A 70 -4.95 50.91 35.03
N LEU A 71 -5.83 51.91 34.94
CA LEU A 71 -7.20 51.77 34.47
C LEU A 71 -7.54 52.92 33.53
N ARG A 72 -8.15 52.58 32.40
CA ARG A 72 -8.80 53.49 31.47
C ARG A 72 -10.22 53.02 31.19
N VAL A 73 -11.13 53.97 31.10
CA VAL A 73 -12.53 53.76 30.72
C VAL A 73 -12.83 54.72 29.59
N ASP A 74 -13.25 54.20 28.44
CA ASP A 74 -13.50 54.98 27.22
C ASP A 74 -12.31 55.89 26.88
N GLU A 75 -11.11 55.28 26.82
CA GLU A 75 -9.81 55.93 26.58
C GLU A 75 -9.35 56.91 27.69
N GLU A 76 -10.21 57.30 28.64
CA GLU A 76 -9.88 58.22 29.73
C GLU A 76 -9.15 57.50 30.88
N LYS A 77 -7.97 57.99 31.24
CA LYS A 77 -7.18 57.43 32.34
C LYS A 77 -7.76 57.81 33.70
N ILE A 78 -8.11 56.79 34.49
CA ILE A 78 -8.65 56.97 35.83
C ILE A 78 -7.50 57.16 36.84
N PRO A 79 -7.55 58.18 37.72
CA PRO A 79 -6.59 58.31 38.82
C PRO A 79 -6.69 57.16 39.82
N ALA A 80 -5.56 56.76 40.44
CA ALA A 80 -5.52 55.62 41.36
C ALA A 80 -6.49 55.75 42.56
N ASP A 81 -6.69 56.96 43.07
CA ASP A 81 -7.61 57.24 44.17
C ASP A 81 -9.09 56.97 43.80
N ASN A 82 -9.38 56.87 42.49
CA ASN A 82 -10.72 56.66 41.93
C ASN A 82 -10.91 55.24 41.39
N TYR A 83 -10.04 54.28 41.72
CA TYR A 83 -10.22 52.89 41.30
C TYR A 83 -11.36 52.17 42.02
N ALA A 84 -11.68 52.56 43.25
CA ALA A 84 -12.62 51.83 44.11
C ALA A 84 -14.00 51.54 43.48
N PRO A 85 -14.66 52.48 42.78
CA PRO A 85 -15.94 52.22 42.11
C PRO A 85 -15.87 51.15 41.01
N TYR A 86 -14.70 50.95 40.40
CA TYR A 86 -14.52 50.03 39.27
C TYR A 86 -14.14 48.60 39.69
N ASN A 87 -13.88 48.36 40.98
CA ASN A 87 -13.51 47.04 41.47
C ASN A 87 -14.57 45.97 41.16
N GLY A 88 -15.86 46.33 41.20
CA GLY A 88 -16.96 45.43 40.86
C GLY A 88 -16.90 44.96 39.40
N VAL A 89 -16.82 45.91 38.46
CA VAL A 89 -16.77 45.62 37.03
C VAL A 89 -15.48 44.89 36.63
N ILE A 90 -14.32 45.29 37.16
CA ILE A 90 -13.04 44.62 36.91
C ILE A 90 -13.09 43.17 37.37
N ASN A 91 -13.64 42.89 38.56
CA ASN A 91 -13.78 41.53 39.06
C ASN A 91 -14.72 40.68 38.18
N THR A 92 -15.82 41.26 37.70
CA THR A 92 -16.73 40.60 36.76
C THR A 92 -16.04 40.27 35.44
N ILE A 93 -15.33 41.23 34.85
CA ILE A 93 -14.55 41.04 33.63
C ILE A 93 -13.52 39.91 33.83
N ARG A 94 -12.72 39.96 34.90
CA ARG A 94 -11.72 38.92 35.19
C ARG A 94 -12.34 37.53 35.37
N LYS A 95 -13.49 37.45 36.05
CA LYS A 95 -14.21 36.18 36.23
C LYS A 95 -14.71 35.62 34.90
N GLN A 96 -15.21 36.48 34.01
CA GLN A 96 -15.64 36.08 32.68
C GLN A 96 -14.47 35.59 31.83
N LEU A 97 -13.37 36.34 31.80
CA LEU A 97 -12.14 35.93 31.08
C LEU A 97 -11.58 34.60 31.59
N ALA A 98 -11.58 34.38 32.91
CA ALA A 98 -11.14 33.11 33.49
C ALA A 98 -12.03 31.92 33.06
N LYS A 99 -13.34 32.14 32.95
CA LYS A 99 -14.28 31.13 32.46
C LYS A 99 -14.02 30.83 30.98
N ASP A 100 -13.82 31.86 30.17
CA ASP A 100 -13.60 31.74 28.73
C ASP A 100 -12.27 31.01 28.43
N GLN A 101 -11.19 31.35 29.16
CA GLN A 101 -9.92 30.62 29.06
C GLN A 101 -10.03 29.15 29.46
N LEU A 102 -10.81 28.84 30.50
CA LEU A 102 -11.03 27.46 30.93
C LEU A 102 -11.79 26.66 29.86
N GLU A 103 -12.81 27.27 29.25
CA GLU A 103 -13.58 26.66 28.17
C GLU A 103 -12.73 26.46 26.92
N GLU A 104 -11.94 27.46 26.53
CA GLU A 104 -11.00 27.36 25.42
C GLU A 104 -9.98 26.24 25.67
N SER A 105 -9.41 26.15 26.86
CA SER A 105 -8.48 25.07 27.24
C SER A 105 -9.13 23.69 27.14
N ARG A 106 -10.38 23.55 27.61
CA ARG A 106 -11.16 22.30 27.49
C ARG A 106 -11.40 21.95 26.02
N ASN A 107 -11.78 22.94 25.21
CA ASN A 107 -12.04 22.73 23.78
C ASN A 107 -10.74 22.42 23.03
N GLN A 108 -9.62 23.04 23.38
CA GLN A 108 -8.31 22.70 22.84
C GLN A 108 -7.92 21.26 23.17
N LYS A 109 -8.06 20.82 24.43
CA LYS A 109 -7.80 19.43 24.83
C LYS A 109 -8.68 18.45 24.07
N LYS A 110 -9.98 18.76 23.90
CA LYS A 110 -10.90 17.94 23.09
C LYS A 110 -10.46 17.85 21.63
N ARG A 111 -10.04 18.97 21.02
CA ARG A 111 -9.54 18.98 19.62
C ARG A 111 -8.29 18.12 19.46
N VAL A 112 -7.33 18.23 20.39
CA VAL A 112 -6.11 17.40 20.37
C VAL A 112 -6.48 15.91 20.51
N HIS A 113 -7.35 15.58 21.47
CA HIS A 113 -7.78 14.19 21.65
C HIS A 113 -8.50 13.62 20.42
N GLU A 114 -9.37 14.41 19.79
CA GLU A 114 -10.03 14.01 18.54
C GLU A 114 -9.02 13.84 17.40
N GLN A 115 -8.03 14.73 17.27
CA GLN A 115 -6.98 14.59 16.27
C GLN A 115 -6.14 13.32 16.48
N ASP A 116 -5.76 13.03 17.73
CA ASP A 116 -5.03 11.81 18.09
C ASP A 116 -5.86 10.56 17.79
N PHE A 117 -7.17 10.60 18.11
CA PHE A 117 -8.09 9.51 17.81
C PHE A 117 -8.19 9.27 16.30
N GLN A 118 -8.40 10.31 15.49
CA GLN A 118 -8.46 10.20 14.03
C GLN A 118 -7.14 9.69 13.44
N ALA A 119 -5.99 10.14 13.95
CA ALA A 119 -4.68 9.65 13.52
C ALA A 119 -4.52 8.15 13.83
N SER A 120 -5.01 7.68 14.99
CA SER A 120 -4.97 6.27 15.36
C SER A 120 -5.87 5.40 14.47
N VAL A 121 -7.07 5.89 14.11
CA VAL A 121 -8.00 5.20 13.20
C VAL A 121 -7.40 5.07 11.81
N ASN A 122 -6.82 6.15 11.26
CA ASN A 122 -6.15 6.13 9.95
C ASN A 122 -4.96 5.17 9.94
N THR A 123 -4.15 5.15 10.99
CA THR A 123 -3.01 4.23 11.12
C THR A 123 -3.47 2.77 11.15
N ARG A 124 -4.59 2.47 11.81
CA ARG A 124 -5.15 1.12 11.84
C ARG A 124 -5.65 0.69 10.46
N TYR A 125 -6.32 1.60 9.74
CA TYR A 125 -6.84 1.33 8.40
C TYR A 125 -5.70 1.01 7.41
N THR A 126 -4.62 1.81 7.41
CA THR A 126 -3.46 1.57 6.53
C THR A 126 -2.71 0.26 6.87
N LEU A 127 -2.64 -0.11 8.15
CA LEU A 127 -2.07 -1.40 8.57
C LEU A 127 -2.91 -2.58 8.05
N THR A 128 -4.24 -2.46 8.05
CA THR A 128 -5.13 -3.49 7.51
C THR A 128 -4.94 -3.64 5.99
N GLU A 129 -4.92 -2.54 5.23
CA GLU A 129 -4.67 -2.61 3.77
C GLU A 129 -3.30 -3.21 3.44
N ALA A 130 -2.25 -2.86 4.20
CA ALA A 130 -0.92 -3.43 4.01
C ALA A 130 -0.89 -4.95 4.28
N HIS A 131 -1.68 -5.43 5.25
CA HIS A 131 -1.80 -6.87 5.51
C HIS A 131 -2.48 -7.60 4.36
N ASP A 132 -3.57 -7.06 3.83
CA ASP A 132 -4.32 -7.68 2.73
C ASP A 132 -3.48 -7.75 1.44
N VAL A 133 -2.73 -6.69 1.12
CA VAL A 133 -1.80 -6.68 -0.04
C VAL A 133 -0.68 -7.71 0.13
N ASN A 134 -0.14 -7.87 1.35
CA ASN A 134 0.89 -8.88 1.62
C ASN A 134 0.34 -10.31 1.50
N SER A 135 -0.90 -10.56 1.97
CA SER A 135 -1.56 -11.84 1.80
C SER A 135 -1.78 -12.20 0.34
N GLN A 136 -2.23 -11.25 -0.49
CA GLN A 136 -2.41 -11.47 -1.92
C GLN A 136 -1.07 -11.74 -2.63
N THR A 137 -0.04 -10.96 -2.31
CA THR A 137 1.29 -11.13 -2.90
C THR A 137 1.88 -12.50 -2.60
N ARG A 138 1.68 -13.03 -1.38
CA ARG A 138 2.13 -14.39 -1.03
C ARG A 138 1.38 -15.45 -1.82
N PHE A 139 0.07 -15.31 -1.98
CA PHE A 139 -0.73 -16.24 -2.78
C PHE A 139 -0.29 -16.26 -4.25
N ASP A 140 -0.03 -15.08 -4.83
CA ASP A 140 0.44 -14.98 -6.21
C ASP A 140 1.85 -15.60 -6.37
N GLN A 141 2.76 -15.38 -5.42
CA GLN A 141 4.07 -16.04 -5.40
C GLN A 141 3.95 -17.57 -5.32
N GLU A 142 3.07 -18.10 -4.47
CA GLU A 142 2.82 -19.53 -4.35
C GLU A 142 2.29 -20.12 -5.67
N GLN A 143 1.39 -19.44 -6.38
CA GLN A 143 0.92 -19.88 -7.69
C GLN A 143 2.01 -19.86 -8.77
N ILE A 144 2.87 -18.85 -8.77
CA ILE A 144 4.00 -18.78 -9.70
C ILE A 144 4.95 -19.96 -9.45
N HIS A 145 5.29 -20.23 -8.19
CA HIS A 145 6.14 -21.37 -7.82
C HIS A 145 5.50 -22.70 -8.21
N ALA A 146 4.21 -22.89 -7.95
CA ALA A 146 3.47 -24.09 -8.35
C ALA A 146 3.43 -24.26 -9.87
N SER A 147 3.31 -23.17 -10.63
CA SER A 147 3.32 -23.20 -12.10
C SER A 147 4.71 -23.55 -12.64
N GLN A 148 5.77 -23.00 -12.04
CA GLN A 148 7.16 -23.29 -12.42
C GLN A 148 7.51 -24.77 -12.24
N THR A 149 7.08 -25.40 -11.14
CA THR A 149 7.33 -26.84 -10.92
C THR A 149 6.65 -27.70 -11.98
N HIS A 150 5.44 -27.35 -12.42
CA HIS A 150 4.74 -28.06 -13.49
C HIS A 150 5.44 -27.88 -14.85
N THR A 151 5.94 -26.67 -15.15
CA THR A 151 6.67 -26.43 -16.41
C THR A 151 8.02 -27.15 -16.46
N GLY A 152 8.75 -27.22 -15.34
CA GLY A 152 10.01 -27.96 -15.25
C GLY A 152 9.83 -29.46 -15.48
N ILE A 153 8.80 -30.05 -14.85
CA ILE A 153 8.43 -31.46 -15.06
C ILE A 153 8.02 -31.70 -16.52
N SER A 154 7.37 -30.74 -17.18
CA SER A 154 7.00 -30.87 -18.59
C SER A 154 8.20 -30.88 -19.53
N HIS A 155 9.28 -30.14 -19.25
CA HIS A 155 10.46 -30.10 -20.14
C HIS A 155 11.31 -31.37 -20.04
N GLU A 156 11.55 -31.86 -18.82
CA GLU A 156 12.33 -33.08 -18.63
C GLU A 156 11.69 -34.30 -19.31
N ASN A 157 10.36 -34.36 -19.30
CA ASN A 157 9.60 -35.39 -20.00
C ASN A 157 9.68 -35.27 -21.54
N VAL A 158 9.69 -34.06 -22.09
CA VAL A 158 9.78 -33.84 -23.54
C VAL A 158 11.15 -34.27 -24.06
N ASP A 159 12.24 -33.95 -23.36
CA ASP A 159 13.59 -34.32 -23.78
C ASP A 159 13.80 -35.84 -23.74
N ALA A 160 13.27 -36.50 -22.71
CA ALA A 160 13.30 -37.96 -22.60
C ALA A 160 12.49 -38.64 -23.73
N ASP A 161 11.29 -38.14 -24.01
CA ASP A 161 10.43 -38.69 -25.07
C ASP A 161 11.02 -38.44 -26.48
N GLN A 162 11.66 -37.30 -26.72
CA GLN A 162 12.40 -37.02 -27.97
C GLN A 162 13.61 -37.94 -28.14
N THR A 163 14.36 -38.16 -27.06
CA THR A 163 15.54 -39.04 -27.07
C THR A 163 15.13 -40.49 -27.36
N MET A 164 14.09 -40.98 -26.70
CA MET A 164 13.53 -42.31 -26.97
C MET A 164 13.03 -42.45 -28.41
N MET A 165 12.45 -41.40 -28.98
CA MET A 165 11.99 -41.38 -30.38
C MET A 165 13.17 -41.57 -31.32
N SER A 166 14.22 -40.75 -31.15
CA SER A 166 15.42 -40.85 -31.99
C SER A 166 15.98 -42.25 -31.97
N ASN A 167 16.12 -42.84 -30.77
CA ASN A 167 16.62 -44.20 -30.62
C ASN A 167 15.73 -45.24 -31.31
N MET A 168 14.39 -45.10 -31.25
CA MET A 168 13.46 -45.99 -31.96
C MET A 168 13.61 -45.87 -33.48
N ILE A 169 13.78 -44.66 -34.01
CA ILE A 169 13.99 -44.43 -35.43
C ILE A 169 15.30 -45.08 -35.90
N ASP A 170 16.37 -44.90 -35.14
CA ASP A 170 17.68 -45.48 -35.46
C ASP A 170 17.63 -47.02 -35.49
N ASP A 171 16.93 -47.63 -34.53
CA ASP A 171 16.69 -49.06 -34.51
C ASP A 171 15.88 -49.53 -35.73
N LEU A 172 14.83 -48.80 -36.12
CA LEU A 172 14.01 -49.12 -37.30
C LEU A 172 14.84 -49.10 -38.59
N ILE A 173 15.78 -48.15 -38.71
CA ILE A 173 16.72 -48.06 -39.83
C ILE A 173 17.72 -49.22 -39.78
N LYS A 174 18.30 -49.50 -38.60
CA LYS A 174 19.27 -50.57 -38.39
C LYS A 174 18.71 -51.94 -38.72
N ASP A 175 17.48 -52.22 -38.33
CA ASP A 175 16.76 -53.46 -38.65
C ASP A 175 16.23 -53.47 -40.10
N SER A 176 16.50 -52.44 -40.90
CA SER A 176 16.06 -52.27 -42.30
C SER A 176 14.54 -52.32 -42.48
N ILE A 177 13.79 -51.87 -41.47
CA ILE A 177 12.32 -51.75 -41.52
C ILE A 177 11.92 -50.50 -42.33
N VAL A 178 12.73 -49.43 -42.22
CA VAL A 178 12.69 -48.24 -43.09
C VAL A 178 14.09 -47.95 -43.62
N SER A 179 14.21 -47.40 -44.82
CA SER A 179 15.54 -47.15 -45.42
C SER A 179 16.19 -45.88 -44.86
N SER A 180 15.39 -44.92 -44.41
CA SER A 180 15.86 -43.69 -43.77
C SER A 180 14.78 -43.04 -42.92
N GLN A 181 15.17 -42.11 -42.05
CA GLN A 181 14.24 -41.31 -41.24
C GLN A 181 13.21 -40.54 -42.10
N LYS A 182 13.58 -40.13 -43.32
CA LYS A 182 12.68 -39.38 -44.22
C LYS A 182 11.52 -40.22 -44.74
N GLU A 183 11.68 -41.54 -44.77
CA GLU A 183 10.63 -42.47 -45.19
C GLU A 183 9.64 -42.79 -44.06
N LEU A 184 9.94 -42.36 -42.83
CA LEU A 184 9.09 -42.60 -41.68
C LEU A 184 7.93 -41.60 -41.66
N VAL A 185 6.75 -42.07 -42.06
CA VAL A 185 5.51 -41.30 -42.05
C VAL A 185 4.79 -41.45 -40.72
N SER A 186 4.71 -42.69 -40.21
CA SER A 186 4.05 -42.97 -38.94
C SER A 186 4.60 -44.21 -38.26
N VAL A 187 4.66 -44.18 -36.93
CA VAL A 187 4.92 -45.36 -36.08
C VAL A 187 3.83 -45.44 -35.04
N THR A 188 3.25 -46.62 -34.83
CA THR A 188 2.42 -46.88 -33.65
C THR A 188 2.99 -48.07 -32.91
N LEU A 189 3.09 -47.94 -31.58
CA LEU A 189 3.49 -49.03 -30.69
C LEU A 189 2.46 -49.14 -29.56
N SER A 190 1.75 -50.26 -29.54
CA SER A 190 0.75 -50.57 -28.53
C SER A 190 1.13 -51.83 -27.75
N ALA A 191 0.29 -52.24 -26.82
CA ALA A 191 0.49 -53.45 -26.04
C ALA A 191 0.39 -54.74 -26.88
N THR A 192 -0.30 -54.70 -28.03
CA THR A 192 -0.64 -55.89 -28.83
C THR A 192 -0.01 -55.90 -30.22
N GLU A 193 0.33 -54.75 -30.76
CA GLU A 193 0.95 -54.65 -32.09
C GLU A 193 1.78 -53.38 -32.27
N MET A 194 2.65 -53.42 -33.28
CA MET A 194 3.40 -52.29 -33.79
C MET A 194 3.17 -52.14 -35.29
N THR A 195 2.93 -50.91 -35.75
CA THR A 195 2.83 -50.59 -37.17
C THR A 195 3.84 -49.51 -37.55
N VAL A 196 4.42 -49.64 -38.75
CA VAL A 196 5.31 -48.66 -39.34
C VAL A 196 4.78 -48.34 -40.73
N ASN A 197 4.50 -47.06 -41.00
CA ASN A 197 3.86 -46.59 -42.23
C ASN A 197 2.58 -47.37 -42.58
N GLY A 198 1.75 -47.66 -41.57
CA GLY A 198 0.50 -48.41 -41.71
C GLY A 198 0.67 -49.92 -41.92
N LYS A 199 1.89 -50.45 -41.97
CA LYS A 199 2.17 -51.89 -42.10
C LYS A 199 2.43 -52.51 -40.74
N LYS A 200 1.69 -53.55 -40.40
CA LYS A 200 1.89 -54.34 -39.18
C LYS A 200 3.19 -55.14 -39.27
N LEU A 201 4.05 -55.03 -38.25
CA LEU A 201 5.31 -55.76 -38.19
C LEU A 201 5.12 -57.22 -37.74
N PRO A 202 6.02 -58.15 -38.15
CA PRO A 202 6.00 -59.53 -37.66
C PRO A 202 6.13 -59.61 -36.13
N SER A 203 5.51 -60.63 -35.52
CA SER A 203 5.45 -60.79 -34.06
C SER A 203 6.83 -60.83 -33.39
N ALA A 204 7.82 -61.46 -34.02
CA ALA A 204 9.19 -61.52 -33.51
C ALA A 204 9.85 -60.13 -33.40
N ILE A 205 9.60 -59.26 -34.38
CA ILE A 205 10.10 -57.88 -34.37
C ILE A 205 9.33 -57.05 -33.34
N PHE A 206 7.99 -57.17 -33.34
CA PHE A 206 7.14 -56.49 -32.36
C PHE A 206 7.56 -56.79 -30.92
N SER A 207 7.82 -58.07 -30.57
CA SER A 207 8.24 -58.45 -29.22
C SER A 207 9.53 -57.75 -28.79
N ARG A 208 10.53 -57.66 -29.69
CA ARG A 208 11.80 -56.95 -29.41
C ARG A 208 11.58 -55.46 -29.11
N TYR A 209 10.79 -54.77 -29.93
CA TYR A 209 10.52 -53.34 -29.74
C TYR A 209 9.63 -53.07 -28.53
N LYS A 210 8.63 -53.94 -28.27
CA LYS A 210 7.80 -53.85 -27.07
C LYS A 210 8.62 -54.00 -25.79
N GLU A 211 9.60 -54.91 -25.78
CA GLU A 211 10.48 -55.09 -24.63
C GLU A 211 11.41 -53.88 -24.44
N LYS A 212 12.07 -53.43 -25.52
CA LYS A 212 13.01 -52.29 -25.47
C LYS A 212 12.34 -50.95 -25.16
N TYR A 213 11.11 -50.73 -25.66
CA TYR A 213 10.34 -49.49 -25.51
C TYR A 213 9.05 -49.73 -24.71
N SER A 214 9.16 -50.51 -23.63
CA SER A 214 8.01 -50.96 -22.81
C SER A 214 7.17 -49.82 -22.24
N MET A 215 7.81 -48.71 -21.86
CA MET A 215 7.16 -47.49 -21.39
C MET A 215 6.11 -46.97 -22.39
N TRP A 216 6.42 -47.04 -23.67
CA TRP A 216 5.56 -46.57 -24.76
C TRP A 216 4.52 -47.61 -25.19
N ALA A 217 4.87 -48.89 -25.15
CA ALA A 217 3.93 -49.97 -25.44
C ALA A 217 2.75 -50.00 -24.45
N ALA A 218 2.98 -49.64 -23.18
CA ALA A 218 1.93 -49.52 -22.18
C ALA A 218 0.98 -48.33 -22.42
N GLY A 219 1.51 -47.23 -22.96
CA GLY A 219 0.82 -45.95 -23.14
C GLY A 219 0.25 -45.68 -24.54
N ASN A 220 0.24 -46.66 -25.44
CA ASN A 220 -0.17 -46.50 -26.85
C ASN A 220 0.54 -45.31 -27.51
N PHE A 221 1.82 -45.49 -27.77
CA PHE A 221 2.63 -44.50 -28.47
C PHE A 221 2.22 -44.40 -29.94
N SER A 222 2.13 -43.17 -30.43
CA SER A 222 2.03 -42.89 -31.85
C SER A 222 2.86 -41.69 -32.26
N TYR A 223 3.48 -41.83 -33.43
CA TYR A 223 4.26 -40.82 -34.14
C TYR A 223 3.71 -40.72 -35.55
N GLY A 224 3.59 -39.50 -36.07
CA GLY A 224 3.18 -39.23 -37.44
C GLY A 224 2.09 -38.18 -37.53
N GLY A 225 2.09 -37.42 -38.61
CA GLY A 225 1.04 -36.45 -38.92
C GLY A 225 0.06 -37.06 -39.93
N ASN A 226 -1.24 -36.99 -39.64
CA ASN A 226 -2.18 -36.99 -40.77
C ASN A 226 -1.98 -35.66 -41.53
N GLN A 227 -2.22 -35.60 -42.83
CA GLN A 227 -1.95 -34.37 -43.63
C GLN A 227 -2.73 -33.11 -43.18
N GLN A 228 -3.63 -33.21 -42.20
CA GLN A 228 -4.44 -32.14 -41.64
C GLN A 228 -4.12 -31.82 -40.16
N SER A 229 -3.25 -32.58 -39.49
CA SER A 229 -2.96 -32.43 -38.06
C SER A 229 -1.45 -32.41 -37.84
N HIS A 230 -0.96 -31.33 -37.19
CA HIS A 230 0.44 -31.13 -36.81
C HIS A 230 1.16 -32.43 -36.41
N SER A 231 2.31 -32.70 -37.02
CA SER A 231 3.18 -33.81 -36.63
C SER A 231 3.56 -33.66 -35.16
N GLY A 232 3.12 -34.59 -34.32
CA GLY A 232 3.35 -34.56 -32.88
C GLY A 232 3.66 -35.96 -32.33
N ILE A 233 4.39 -36.00 -31.23
CA ILE A 233 4.53 -37.20 -30.42
C ILE A 233 3.29 -37.28 -29.53
N HIS A 234 2.45 -38.30 -29.73
CA HIS A 234 1.28 -38.52 -28.89
C HIS A 234 1.54 -39.72 -27.98
N ILE A 235 1.74 -39.44 -26.70
CA ILE A 235 1.91 -40.45 -25.65
C ILE A 235 0.75 -40.33 -24.68
N ARG A 236 -0.03 -41.39 -24.52
CA ARG A 236 -1.09 -41.45 -23.52
C ARG A 236 -0.58 -42.21 -22.30
N ARG A 237 0.01 -41.50 -21.33
CA ARG A 237 0.41 -42.13 -20.06
C ARG A 237 -0.85 -42.58 -19.31
N ARG A 238 -0.85 -43.79 -18.75
CA ARG A 238 -1.85 -44.16 -17.74
C ARG A 238 -1.44 -43.49 -16.44
N ASN A 239 -2.41 -42.83 -15.81
CA ASN A 239 -2.27 -42.51 -14.40
C ASN A 239 -2.61 -43.79 -13.65
N ASP A 240 -1.59 -44.41 -13.07
CA ASP A 240 -1.76 -45.52 -12.13
C ASP A 240 -2.23 -45.01 -10.77
#